data_AF-A0A2V5YQI1-F1
#
_entry.id   AF-A0A2V5YQI1-F1
#
_cell.length_a   1.000
_cell.length_b   1.000
_cell.length_c   1.000
_cell.angle_alpha   90.00
_cell.angle_beta   90.00
_cell.angle_gamma   90.00
#
_symmetry.space_group_name_H-M   'P 1'
#
loop_
_entity.id
_entity.type
_entity.pdbx_description
1 polymer ?
#
loop_
_entity_poly.entity_id
_entity_poly.type
_entity_poly.pdbx_seq_one_letter_code
_entity_poly.pdbx_strand_id
1 'polypeptide(L)'
;AQIRGLPMTAASDAHHAAAVGTAYTIINTDDVSVRGILAQIVKSNELNQQYQTPRDSLRKTWNNWLRLRRRRKIPELAAKDRSHNGH
;
A
#
# COMPACT_ATOMS: atom_id res chain seq x y z
N ALA A 1 0.02 -11.68 -7.66
CA ALA A 1 -1.15 -11.76 -8.56
C ALA A 1 -0.74 -11.98 -10.01
N GLN A 2 0.08 -11.10 -10.61
CA GLN A 2 0.58 -11.26 -11.99
C GLN A 2 1.25 -12.62 -12.25
N ILE A 3 2.16 -13.06 -11.37
CA ILE A 3 2.83 -14.38 -11.48
C ILE A 3 1.83 -15.56 -11.43
N ARG A 4 0.66 -15.37 -10.81
CA ARG A 4 -0.38 -16.39 -10.64
C ARG A 4 -1.54 -16.25 -11.64
N GLY A 5 -1.46 -15.29 -12.59
CA GLY A 5 -2.53 -15.05 -13.57
C GLY A 5 -3.88 -14.64 -12.95
N LEU A 6 -3.88 -14.12 -11.72
CA LEU A 6 -5.13 -13.78 -11.04
C LEU A 6 -5.67 -12.43 -11.50
N PRO A 7 -6.99 -12.28 -11.68
CA PRO A 7 -7.60 -10.99 -11.96
C PRO A 7 -7.32 -10.01 -10.83
N MET A 8 -7.08 -8.76 -11.18
CA MET A 8 -6.79 -7.68 -10.24
C MET A 8 -7.85 -6.60 -10.33
N THR A 9 -8.21 -6.06 -9.17
CA THR A 9 -9.11 -4.90 -9.03
C THR A 9 -8.45 -3.84 -8.17
N ALA A 10 -8.72 -2.58 -8.49
CA ALA A 10 -8.30 -1.42 -7.72
C ALA A 10 -9.54 -0.74 -7.14
N ALA A 11 -9.49 -0.42 -5.85
CA ALA A 11 -10.53 0.31 -5.15
C ALA A 11 -9.87 1.31 -4.22
N SER A 12 -10.48 2.48 -4.08
CA SER A 12 -9.96 3.61 -3.31
C SER A 12 -9.94 3.41 -1.79
N ASP A 13 -10.65 2.40 -1.27
CA ASP A 13 -10.82 2.15 0.17
C ASP A 13 -11.18 3.43 0.94
N ALA A 14 -12.11 4.20 0.36
CA ALA A 14 -12.39 5.55 0.82
C ALA A 14 -13.16 5.55 2.15
N HIS A 15 -12.49 5.96 3.23
CA HIS A 15 -13.12 6.28 4.51
C HIS A 15 -13.52 7.77 4.64
N HIS A 16 -13.06 8.62 3.71
CA HIS A 16 -13.36 10.05 3.62
C HIS A 16 -13.62 10.45 2.16
N ALA A 17 -14.45 11.48 1.92
CA ALA A 17 -14.88 11.88 0.58
C ALA A 17 -13.72 12.16 -0.40
N ALA A 18 -12.64 12.79 0.09
CA ALA A 18 -11.46 13.09 -0.72
C ALA A 18 -10.67 11.84 -1.18
N ALA A 19 -10.91 10.69 -0.55
CA ALA A 19 -10.29 9.43 -0.96
C ALA A 19 -11.06 8.73 -2.08
N VAL A 20 -12.33 9.07 -2.31
CA VAL A 20 -13.15 8.48 -3.38
C VAL A 20 -12.49 8.75 -4.74
N GLY A 21 -12.35 7.70 -5.55
CA GLY A 21 -11.79 7.81 -6.91
C GLY A 21 -10.26 7.91 -6.98
N THR A 22 -9.55 7.90 -5.84
CA THR A 22 -8.07 7.79 -5.83
C THR A 22 -7.57 6.47 -6.44
N ALA A 23 -8.42 5.45 -6.45
CA ALA A 23 -8.25 4.25 -7.27
C ALA A 23 -9.57 3.65 -7.68
N TYR A 24 -9.59 3.11 -8.89
CA TYR A 24 -10.76 2.47 -9.49
C TYR A 24 -10.32 1.50 -10.60
N THR A 25 -11.21 0.57 -10.94
CA THR A 25 -11.08 -0.31 -12.10
C THR A 25 -12.10 0.10 -13.14
N ILE A 26 -11.65 0.29 -14.39
CA ILE A 26 -12.53 0.55 -15.52
C ILE A 26 -13.06 -0.79 -16.03
N ILE A 27 -14.38 -0.93 -16.09
CA ILE A 27 -15.06 -2.16 -16.50
C ILE A 27 -15.84 -1.88 -17.78
N ASN A 28 -15.45 -2.54 -18.88
CA ASN A 28 -16.11 -2.39 -20.17
C ASN A 28 -17.26 -3.40 -20.29
N THR A 29 -18.48 -2.97 -20.02
CA THR A 29 -19.68 -3.82 -20.10
C THR A 29 -20.82 -3.08 -20.79
N ASP A 30 -21.61 -3.80 -21.58
CA ASP A 30 -22.79 -3.27 -22.27
C ASP A 30 -24.01 -3.15 -21.33
N ASP A 31 -23.93 -3.75 -20.13
CA ASP A 31 -25.01 -3.82 -19.16
C ASP A 31 -24.52 -3.51 -17.75
N VAL A 32 -25.12 -2.52 -17.09
CA VAL A 32 -24.79 -2.10 -15.71
C VAL A 32 -25.52 -3.00 -14.71
N SER A 33 -25.22 -4.30 -14.77
CA SER A 33 -25.72 -5.31 -13.85
C SER A 33 -24.57 -5.97 -13.07
N VAL A 34 -24.88 -6.48 -11.88
CA VAL A 34 -23.91 -7.23 -11.05
C VAL A 34 -23.31 -8.39 -11.85
N ARG A 35 -24.14 -9.05 -12.66
CA ARG A 35 -23.72 -10.15 -13.53
C ARG A 35 -22.72 -9.69 -14.59
N GLY A 36 -23.01 -8.58 -15.30
CA GLY A 36 -22.12 -8.01 -16.31
C GLY A 36 -20.77 -7.57 -15.72
N ILE A 37 -20.81 -6.94 -14.56
CA ILE A 37 -19.62 -6.50 -13.81
C ILE A 37 -18.76 -7.69 -13.40
N LEU A 38 -19.33 -8.72 -12.77
CA LEU A 38 -18.58 -9.92 -12.35
C LEU A 38 -17.97 -10.67 -13.52
N ALA A 39 -18.70 -10.78 -14.64
CA ALA A 39 -18.20 -11.43 -15.85
C ALA A 39 -16.96 -10.71 -16.42
N GLN A 40 -16.87 -9.40 -16.24
CA GLN A 40 -15.71 -8.63 -16.69
C GLN A 40 -14.54 -8.60 -15.70
N ILE A 41 -14.78 -8.69 -14.39
CA ILE A 41 -13.68 -8.70 -13.40
C ILE A 41 -12.64 -9.79 -13.71
N VAL A 42 -13.07 -10.92 -14.27
CA VAL A 42 -12.20 -12.04 -14.61
C VAL A 42 -11.34 -11.79 -15.87
N LYS A 43 -11.68 -10.81 -16.72
CA LYS A 43 -11.16 -10.66 -18.09
C LYS A 43 -10.02 -9.64 -18.27
N SER A 44 -9.26 -9.35 -17.22
CA SER A 44 -8.17 -8.36 -17.22
C SER A 44 -8.66 -6.94 -17.56
N ASN A 45 -8.89 -6.13 -16.53
CA ASN A 45 -9.36 -4.76 -16.66
C ASN A 45 -8.24 -3.75 -16.42
N GLU A 46 -8.47 -2.50 -16.84
CA GLU A 46 -7.55 -1.39 -16.57
C GLU A 46 -7.66 -0.94 -15.12
N LEU A 47 -6.53 -0.94 -14.43
CA LEU A 47 -6.42 -0.48 -13.04
C LEU A 47 -5.85 0.93 -13.03
N ASN A 48 -6.63 1.90 -12.56
CA ASN A 48 -6.18 3.27 -12.37
C ASN A 48 -5.97 3.53 -10.88
N GLN A 49 -4.76 3.97 -10.55
CA GLN A 49 -4.33 4.22 -9.18
C GLN A 49 -3.55 5.53 -9.13
N GLN A 50 -4.17 6.58 -8.61
CA GLN A 50 -3.51 7.85 -8.29
C GLN A 50 -3.28 7.91 -6.79
N TYR A 51 -2.46 6.98 -6.31
CA TYR A 51 -2.08 6.97 -4.90
C TYR A 51 -0.90 7.90 -4.66
N GLN A 52 -1.19 9.00 -3.96
CA GLN A 52 -0.25 9.91 -3.33
C GLN A 52 0.60 10.73 -4.32
N THR A 53 0.74 12.02 -4.04
CA THR A 53 1.69 12.84 -4.78
C THR A 53 3.13 12.35 -4.49
N PRO A 54 4.11 12.56 -5.38
CA PRO A 54 5.51 12.19 -5.13
C PRO A 54 6.03 12.72 -3.79
N ARG A 55 5.55 13.89 -3.37
CA ARG A 55 5.86 14.51 -2.07
C ARG A 55 5.35 13.68 -0.88
N ASP A 56 4.14 13.15 -0.97
CA ASP A 56 3.54 12.34 0.11
C ASP A 56 4.23 10.97 0.21
N SER A 57 4.58 10.39 -0.93
CA SER A 57 5.39 9.17 -1.02
C SER A 57 6.77 9.34 -0.37
N LEU A 58 7.42 10.49 -0.58
CA LEU A 58 8.71 10.83 0.05
C LEU A 58 8.56 11.04 1.56
N ARG A 59 7.52 11.77 2.00
CA ARG A 59 7.23 11.95 3.43
C ARG A 59 6.96 10.62 4.13
N LYS A 60 6.19 9.72 3.50
CA LYS A 60 5.89 8.39 4.02
C LYS A 60 7.15 7.54 4.14
N THR A 61 7.99 7.56 3.11
CA THR A 61 9.29 6.88 3.09
C THR A 61 10.20 7.39 4.21
N TRP A 62 10.32 8.71 4.36
CA TRP A 62 11.14 9.34 5.38
C TRP A 62 10.64 9.04 6.81
N ASN A 63 9.33 9.12 7.06
CA ASN A 63 8.75 8.78 8.36
C ASN A 63 8.98 7.31 8.72
N ASN A 64 8.82 6.39 7.77
CA ASN A 64 9.13 4.98 7.99
C ASN A 64 10.63 4.76 8.26
N TRP A 65 11.50 5.43 7.52
CA TRP A 65 12.95 5.36 7.72
C TRP A 65 13.36 5.90 9.10
N LEU A 66 12.86 7.07 9.51
CA LEU A 66 13.08 7.61 10.85
C LEU A 66 12.52 6.71 11.95
N ARG A 67 11.36 6.08 11.73
CA ARG A 67 10.74 5.13 12.67
C ARG A 67 11.62 3.89 12.87
N LEU A 68 12.13 3.31 11.78
CA LEU A 68 13.02 2.15 11.82
C LEU A 68 14.39 2.51 12.42
N ARG A 69 14.93 3.69 12.10
CA ARG A 69 16.16 4.21 12.71
C ARG A 69 16.02 4.40 14.22
N ARG A 70 14.87 4.91 14.71
CA ARG A 70 14.60 5.03 16.15
C ARG A 70 14.46 3.68 16.86
N ARG A 71 13.95 2.66 16.16
CA ARG A 71 13.86 1.28 16.68
C ARG A 71 15.21 0.56 16.76
N ARG A 72 16.29 1.08 16.17
CA ARG A 72 17.64 0.49 16.33
C ARG A 72 18.25 0.66 17.73
N LYS A 73 17.62 1.41 18.64
CA LYS A 73 17.95 1.36 20.07
C LYS A 73 17.18 0.23 20.76
N ILE A 74 17.48 -1.02 20.38
CA ILE A 74 17.07 -2.18 21.17
C ILE A 74 18.13 -2.32 22.29
N PRO A 75 17.72 -2.29 23.57
CA PRO A 75 18.62 -2.15 24.72
C PRO A 75 19.59 -3.33 24.96
N GLU A 76 19.51 -4.43 24.21
CA GLU A 76 20.41 -5.58 24.38
C GLU A 76 21.89 -5.27 24.10
N LEU A 77 22.20 -4.33 23.19
CA LEU A 77 23.59 -3.92 22.93
C LEU A 77 24.12 -2.89 23.95
N ALA A 78 23.25 -2.13 24.61
CA ALA A 78 23.64 -1.16 25.64
C ALA A 78 23.96 -1.81 27.00
N ALA A 79 23.59 -3.09 27.19
CA ALA A 79 23.96 -3.89 28.35
C ALA A 79 25.40 -4.42 28.27
N LYS A 80 25.93 -4.64 27.05
CA LYS A 80 27.28 -5.19 26.85
C LYS A 80 28.40 -4.16 27.11
N ASP A 81 28.13 -2.86 26.90
CA ASP A 81 29.09 -1.78 27.17
C ASP A 81 29.33 -1.50 28.66
N ARG A 82 28.40 -1.86 29.55
CA ARG A 82 28.59 -1.68 31.00
C ARG A 82 29.46 -2.76 31.64
N SER A 83 29.63 -3.90 30.96
CA SER A 83 30.43 -5.02 31.46
C SER A 83 31.95 -4.82 31.23
N HIS A 84 32.36 -3.83 30.44
CA HIS A 84 33.76 -3.69 30.02
C HIS A 84 34.49 -2.48 30.64
N ASN A 85 33.83 -1.70 31.49
CA ASN A 85 34.40 -0.49 32.09
C ASN A 85 34.46 -0.55 33.63
N GLY A 86 34.54 -1.76 34.18
CA GLY A 86 34.70 -2.02 35.60
C GLY A 86 35.84 -2.99 35.84
N HIS A 87 37.07 -2.53 35.66
CA HIS A 87 38.28 -2.94 36.40
C HIS A 87 39.37 -1.89 36.16
#